data_AF-A0A940UNY0-F1
#
_entry.id   AF-A0A940UNY0-F1
#
_cell.length_a   1.000
_cell.length_b   1.000
_cell.length_c   1.000
_cell.angle_alpha   90.00
_cell.angle_beta   90.00
_cell.angle_gamma   90.00
#
_symmetry.space_group_name_H-M   'P 1'
#
loop_
_entity.id
_entity.type
_entity.pdbx_description
1 polymer ?
#
loop_
_entity_poly.entity_id
_entity_poly.type
_entity_poly.pdbx_seq_one_letter_code
_entity_poly.pdbx_strand_id
1 'polypeptide(L)'
;MKKRLYSFFAVVLSFCLLFSSAAALTSDQLKELLTENYIDAIPDSTLSLTTVDDIIEALNDPYTTYFTKEEYEDFLASMEDTTKIGLGIAIQANDDGWMITQVLEDSGAAAAGVTAGEIITAVDGTSVAGVGTDEATKYLSGDESTQVVVTLEAQDGTTRDVTVTRTEFTASITASTELLQDHIGYIDCTAFGSETLQHFTDGITDNDSSADIWLVDLRLNGGGDAGVAIHSAATLSGGLGYSPLAYLKNRAGQYTGYIATDSRLSTDPSIILVSEYTASAAELFASVFRDMGTGIVVGNRTYGKGVAQVVFNESTNPEDFTDGDALKMTAYRVYSCVGTTTDKIGVIPDLLISDENAAEAAVLLCASEPADSEGYVRLTLGGLNYYINTADATASDDSLAAFTELLEAVPASASACLGQGGTDWLDVGANIIAMSYCPDYVSRSFTDVSGSDYEDAINTLATYELVNGSGDGTFDPEGTLTRAQLCAMLTQILNHTGDAATAASVFSDVSADAWYADDVAMMYQMGLVDGFEDGTFRPDDVVTHEQLLTICERFAAWLSASVNSLDGNVSDGSATIDTSEETSQGFSSWSANATWILNYYQLLYTDLTNITPTSATERQEAAALLYNLLYAVNVLRS
;
A
#
# COMPACT_ATOMS: atom_id res chain seq x y z
N MET A 1 -44.31 -18.67 -73.08
CA MET A 1 -45.32 -17.65 -73.46
C MET A 1 -46.33 -17.49 -72.32
N LYS A 2 -46.51 -16.24 -71.88
CA LYS A 2 -47.59 -15.61 -71.11
C LYS A 2 -48.77 -16.43 -70.52
N LYS A 3 -49.12 -16.00 -69.28
CA LYS A 3 -50.42 -15.99 -68.54
C LYS A 3 -50.51 -17.03 -67.40
N ARG A 4 -50.38 -16.65 -66.11
CA ARG A 4 -51.34 -15.95 -65.19
C ARG A 4 -52.64 -16.74 -64.97
N LEU A 5 -52.94 -17.21 -63.75
CA LEU A 5 -53.87 -16.60 -62.75
C LEU A 5 -54.29 -17.54 -61.57
N TYR A 6 -54.23 -17.00 -60.32
CA TYR A 6 -55.06 -17.21 -59.09
C TYR A 6 -55.10 -18.58 -58.36
N SER A 7 -55.24 -18.72 -57.02
CA SER A 7 -55.23 -17.85 -55.82
C SER A 7 -55.37 -18.74 -54.56
N PHE A 8 -55.09 -18.17 -53.37
CA PHE A 8 -55.34 -18.63 -51.97
C PHE A 8 -54.31 -19.63 -51.38
N PHE A 9 -53.74 -19.44 -50.19
CA PHE A 9 -54.23 -18.83 -48.94
C PHE A 9 -53.07 -18.17 -48.16
N ALA A 10 -53.36 -17.05 -47.50
CA ALA A 10 -52.46 -16.35 -46.58
C ALA A 10 -52.47 -17.03 -45.20
N VAL A 11 -51.28 -17.31 -44.67
CA VAL A 11 -51.02 -17.37 -43.23
C VAL A 11 -49.82 -16.47 -42.99
N VAL A 12 -50.10 -15.24 -42.56
CA VAL A 12 -49.11 -14.34 -41.97
C VAL A 12 -48.85 -14.88 -40.57
N LEU A 13 -47.78 -15.65 -40.40
CA LEU A 13 -47.26 -15.94 -39.09
C LEU A 13 -46.42 -14.73 -38.68
N SER A 14 -47.00 -13.90 -37.81
CA SER A 14 -46.23 -12.96 -36.99
C SER A 14 -45.24 -13.76 -36.17
N PHE A 15 -43.97 -13.73 -36.55
CA PHE A 15 -42.90 -13.82 -35.58
C PHE A 15 -42.48 -12.39 -35.30
N CYS A 16 -43.01 -11.84 -34.21
CA CYS A 16 -42.38 -10.68 -33.60
C CYS A 16 -40.96 -11.13 -33.25
N LEU A 17 -39.96 -10.60 -33.96
CA LEU A 17 -38.64 -10.45 -33.39
C LEU A 17 -38.84 -9.47 -32.23
N LEU A 18 -39.11 -10.01 -31.04
CA LEU A 18 -38.79 -9.33 -29.81
C LEU A 18 -37.28 -9.22 -29.82
N PHE A 19 -36.75 -8.17 -30.44
CA PHE A 19 -35.51 -7.61 -29.92
C PHE A 19 -35.86 -7.25 -28.48
N SER A 20 -35.33 -8.03 -27.54
CA SER A 20 -35.24 -7.55 -26.17
C SER A 20 -34.63 -6.16 -26.27
N SER A 21 -35.33 -5.15 -25.75
CA SER A 21 -34.62 -3.92 -25.41
C SER A 21 -33.45 -4.35 -24.54
N ALA A 22 -32.23 -4.00 -24.97
CA ALA A 22 -31.03 -4.14 -24.16
C ALA A 22 -31.28 -3.49 -22.79
N ALA A 23 -30.72 -4.10 -21.76
CA ALA A 23 -30.86 -3.66 -20.38
C ALA A 23 -29.46 -3.55 -19.78
N ALA A 24 -29.27 -2.53 -18.94
CA ALA A 24 -28.12 -2.33 -18.07
C ALA A 24 -27.73 -3.62 -17.32
N LEU A 25 -26.46 -3.73 -16.95
CA LEU A 25 -25.91 -4.87 -16.19
C LEU A 25 -26.86 -5.30 -15.07
N THR A 26 -27.27 -6.57 -15.09
CA THR A 26 -28.16 -7.11 -14.05
C THR A 26 -27.37 -7.60 -12.84
N SER A 27 -28.02 -7.69 -11.67
CA SER A 27 -27.37 -8.19 -10.45
C SER A 27 -26.92 -9.65 -10.56
N ASP A 28 -27.59 -10.48 -11.36
CA ASP A 28 -27.16 -11.86 -11.61
C ASP A 28 -25.88 -11.90 -12.46
N GLN A 29 -25.79 -11.07 -13.51
CA GLN A 29 -24.58 -10.94 -14.33
C GLN A 29 -23.41 -10.38 -13.53
N LEU A 30 -23.65 -9.36 -12.70
CA LEU A 30 -22.64 -8.81 -11.81
C LEU A 30 -22.06 -9.89 -10.88
N LYS A 31 -22.90 -10.71 -10.26
CA LYS A 31 -22.45 -11.80 -9.37
C LYS A 31 -21.60 -12.84 -10.10
N GLU A 32 -21.94 -13.16 -11.35
CA GLU A 32 -21.15 -14.07 -12.18
C GLU A 32 -19.77 -13.47 -12.47
N LEU A 33 -19.72 -12.22 -12.95
CA LEU A 33 -18.47 -11.50 -13.20
C LEU A 33 -17.59 -11.41 -11.95
N LEU A 34 -18.19 -11.06 -10.81
CA LEU A 34 -17.53 -10.97 -9.52
C LEU A 34 -16.97 -12.33 -9.07
N THR A 35 -17.76 -13.40 -9.16
CA THR A 35 -17.33 -14.75 -8.75
C THR A 35 -16.13 -15.23 -9.56
N GLU A 36 -16.09 -14.90 -10.86
CA GLU A 36 -15.04 -15.32 -11.77
C GLU A 36 -13.77 -14.46 -11.69
N ASN A 37 -13.92 -13.14 -11.48
CA ASN A 37 -12.84 -12.19 -11.73
C ASN A 37 -12.45 -11.33 -10.53
N TYR A 38 -13.33 -11.12 -9.55
CA TYR A 38 -12.99 -10.31 -8.38
C TYR A 38 -11.88 -10.99 -7.60
N ILE A 39 -10.86 -10.22 -7.19
CA ILE A 39 -9.63 -10.81 -6.67
C ILE A 39 -9.87 -11.59 -5.35
N ASP A 40 -10.72 -11.06 -4.48
CA ASP A 40 -10.97 -11.61 -3.15
C ASP A 40 -12.21 -12.49 -3.10
N ALA A 41 -12.29 -13.32 -2.06
CA ALA A 41 -13.50 -14.10 -1.83
C ALA A 41 -14.62 -13.17 -1.37
N ILE A 42 -15.81 -13.34 -1.94
CA ILE A 42 -16.96 -12.50 -1.63
C ILE A 42 -17.86 -13.28 -0.66
N PRO A 43 -18.24 -12.69 0.48
CA PRO A 43 -19.17 -13.33 1.41
C PRO A 43 -20.52 -13.65 0.77
N ASP A 44 -21.13 -14.77 1.19
CA ASP A 44 -22.47 -15.16 0.74
C ASP A 44 -23.53 -14.09 1.07
N SER A 45 -23.34 -13.33 2.16
CA SER A 45 -24.19 -12.20 2.52
C SER A 45 -24.21 -11.14 1.42
N THR A 46 -23.06 -10.76 0.88
CA THR A 46 -22.92 -9.79 -0.23
C THR A 46 -23.53 -10.36 -1.52
N LEU A 47 -23.26 -11.62 -1.86
CA LEU A 47 -23.82 -12.27 -3.06
C LEU A 47 -25.34 -12.48 -2.98
N SER A 48 -25.93 -12.44 -1.78
CA SER A 48 -27.38 -12.57 -1.57
C SER A 48 -28.18 -11.29 -1.84
N LEU A 49 -27.50 -10.13 -1.93
CA LEU A 49 -28.13 -8.83 -2.23
C LEU A 49 -28.71 -8.80 -3.65
N THR A 50 -29.69 -7.93 -3.89
CA THR A 50 -30.55 -8.03 -5.10
C THR A 50 -30.34 -6.92 -6.12
N THR A 51 -29.70 -5.81 -5.75
CA THR A 51 -29.41 -4.68 -6.65
C THR A 51 -27.91 -4.61 -6.96
N VAL A 52 -27.53 -3.98 -8.07
CA VAL A 52 -26.12 -3.74 -8.42
C VAL A 52 -25.47 -2.82 -7.37
N ASP A 53 -26.13 -1.72 -7.04
CA ASP A 53 -25.62 -0.72 -6.09
C ASP A 53 -25.36 -1.32 -4.70
N ASP A 54 -26.30 -2.08 -4.14
CA ASP A 54 -26.14 -2.70 -2.82
C ASP A 54 -24.97 -3.71 -2.84
N ILE A 55 -24.77 -4.44 -3.95
CA ILE A 55 -23.65 -5.38 -4.10
C ILE A 55 -22.33 -4.63 -4.13
N ILE A 56 -22.21 -3.59 -4.98
CA ILE A 56 -20.99 -2.79 -5.12
C ILE A 56 -20.64 -2.10 -3.79
N GLU A 57 -21.62 -1.50 -3.11
CA GLU A 57 -21.45 -0.89 -1.78
C GLU A 57 -20.97 -1.94 -0.75
N ALA A 58 -21.58 -3.13 -0.74
CA ALA A 58 -21.23 -4.20 0.19
C ALA A 58 -19.90 -4.92 -0.12
N LEU A 59 -19.25 -4.66 -1.26
CA LEU A 59 -17.86 -5.08 -1.48
C LEU A 59 -16.89 -4.29 -0.61
N ASN A 60 -17.27 -3.06 -0.21
CA ASN A 60 -16.40 -2.12 0.50
C ASN A 60 -15.04 -1.95 -0.18
N ASP A 61 -15.04 -1.93 -1.52
CA ASP A 61 -13.85 -1.75 -2.35
C ASP A 61 -13.96 -0.41 -3.10
N PRO A 62 -13.19 0.62 -2.71
CA PRO A 62 -13.28 1.95 -3.31
C PRO A 62 -12.80 1.98 -4.77
N TYR A 63 -12.29 0.87 -5.31
CA TYR A 63 -11.81 0.78 -6.68
C TYR A 63 -12.75 0.03 -7.62
N THR A 64 -13.80 -0.60 -7.10
CA THR A 64 -14.80 -1.30 -7.90
C THR A 64 -16.03 -0.42 -8.08
N THR A 65 -16.29 0.00 -9.32
CA THR A 65 -17.32 0.97 -9.67
C THR A 65 -18.13 0.48 -10.86
N TYR A 66 -19.45 0.50 -10.73
CA TYR A 66 -20.35 0.39 -11.88
C TYR A 66 -20.64 1.78 -12.43
N PHE A 67 -20.44 1.96 -13.73
CA PHE A 67 -20.71 3.19 -14.44
C PHE A 67 -21.95 3.00 -15.32
N THR A 68 -22.90 3.92 -15.21
CA THR A 68 -23.88 4.11 -16.28
C THR A 68 -23.19 4.57 -17.55
N LYS A 69 -23.89 4.50 -18.69
CA LYS A 69 -23.33 4.99 -19.96
C LYS A 69 -22.79 6.41 -19.89
N GLU A 70 -23.56 7.34 -19.33
CA GLU A 70 -23.18 8.75 -19.22
C GLU A 70 -21.93 8.91 -18.35
N GLU A 71 -21.89 8.23 -17.20
CA GLU A 71 -20.73 8.25 -16.31
C GLU A 71 -19.49 7.60 -16.95
N TYR A 72 -19.66 6.55 -17.75
CA TYR A 72 -18.54 5.91 -18.44
C TYR A 72 -18.00 6.78 -19.59
N GLU A 73 -18.88 7.47 -20.33
CA GLU A 73 -18.48 8.46 -21.33
C GLU A 73 -17.70 9.62 -20.69
N ASP A 74 -18.15 10.13 -19.54
CA ASP A 74 -17.45 11.15 -18.76
C ASP A 74 -16.09 10.65 -18.24
N PHE A 75 -16.04 9.41 -17.75
CA PHE A 75 -14.82 8.76 -17.31
C PHE A 75 -13.79 8.66 -18.45
N LEU A 76 -14.19 8.19 -19.63
CA LEU A 76 -13.29 8.10 -20.80
C LEU A 76 -12.81 9.49 -21.26
N ALA A 77 -13.70 10.48 -21.30
CA ALA A 77 -13.33 11.86 -21.63
C ALA A 77 -12.28 12.42 -20.65
N SER A 78 -12.32 12.01 -19.38
CA SER A 78 -11.30 12.37 -18.39
C SER A 78 -9.92 11.75 -18.67
N MET A 79 -9.82 10.71 -19.51
CA MET A 79 -8.57 10.01 -19.81
C MET A 79 -7.96 10.38 -21.19
N GLU A 80 -8.78 10.75 -22.19
CA GLU A 80 -8.33 10.84 -23.60
C GLU A 80 -7.78 12.21 -24.06
N ASP A 81 -8.08 13.32 -23.37
CA ASP A 81 -7.65 14.66 -23.81
C ASP A 81 -6.47 15.21 -23.00
N THR A 82 -5.38 15.59 -23.68
CA THR A 82 -4.27 16.35 -23.09
C THR A 82 -4.70 17.75 -22.68
N THR A 83 -5.80 18.24 -23.23
CA THR A 83 -6.34 19.58 -22.97
C THR A 83 -7.68 19.46 -22.26
N LYS A 84 -7.73 19.86 -21.00
CA LYS A 84 -8.91 19.71 -20.13
C LYS A 84 -9.40 21.06 -19.65
N ILE A 85 -10.70 21.17 -19.40
CA ILE A 85 -11.30 22.30 -18.70
C ILE A 85 -11.57 21.90 -17.26
N GLY A 86 -11.01 22.63 -16.30
CA GLY A 86 -11.18 22.34 -14.88
C GLY A 86 -10.25 23.20 -14.03
N LEU A 87 -9.87 22.71 -12.85
CA LEU A 87 -9.01 23.47 -11.94
C LEU A 87 -7.51 23.35 -12.27
N GLY A 88 -7.12 22.30 -13.00
CA GLY A 88 -5.72 21.99 -13.31
C GLY A 88 -4.95 21.45 -12.12
N ILE A 89 -5.54 20.45 -11.45
CA ILE A 89 -4.93 19.75 -10.31
C ILE A 89 -4.98 18.24 -10.55
N ALA A 90 -4.01 17.53 -10.00
CA ALA A 90 -4.10 16.09 -9.75
C ALA A 90 -4.46 15.89 -8.28
N ILE A 91 -5.29 14.88 -8.01
CA ILE A 91 -5.77 14.60 -6.66
C ILE A 91 -5.70 13.12 -6.35
N GLN A 92 -5.68 12.83 -5.05
CA GLN A 92 -5.83 11.49 -4.48
C GLN A 92 -6.82 11.57 -3.32
N ALA A 93 -7.71 10.60 -3.20
CA ALA A 93 -8.67 10.55 -2.11
C ALA A 93 -8.02 10.00 -0.84
N ASN A 94 -8.41 10.57 0.30
CA ASN A 94 -8.18 10.05 1.64
C ASN A 94 -9.45 10.25 2.49
N ASP A 95 -9.39 9.86 3.77
CA ASP A 95 -10.55 9.95 4.66
C ASP A 95 -11.00 11.40 4.90
N ASP A 96 -10.06 12.35 4.89
CA ASP A 96 -10.33 13.78 5.15
C ASP A 96 -10.82 14.56 3.90
N GLY A 97 -10.57 14.05 2.69
CA GLY A 97 -10.99 14.67 1.44
C GLY A 97 -10.14 14.27 0.23
N TRP A 98 -9.81 15.24 -0.61
CA TRP A 98 -8.94 15.03 -1.78
C TRP A 98 -7.62 15.78 -1.63
N MET A 99 -6.55 15.05 -1.36
CA MET A 99 -5.18 15.57 -1.35
C MET A 99 -4.78 16.01 -2.75
N ILE A 100 -4.29 17.24 -2.89
CA ILE A 100 -3.77 17.78 -4.14
C ILE A 100 -2.33 17.30 -4.33
N THR A 101 -2.12 16.36 -5.25
CA THR A 101 -0.81 15.79 -5.55
C THR A 101 -0.01 16.62 -6.55
N GLN A 102 -0.71 17.38 -7.41
CA GLN A 102 -0.08 18.27 -8.38
C GLN A 102 -0.97 19.48 -8.64
N VAL A 103 -0.34 20.65 -8.84
CA VAL A 103 -0.98 21.83 -9.41
C VAL A 103 -0.29 22.15 -10.72
N LEU A 104 -1.05 22.14 -11.82
CA LEU A 104 -0.50 22.40 -13.15
C LEU A 104 -0.18 23.88 -13.31
N GLU A 105 0.97 24.17 -13.92
CA GLU A 105 1.35 25.52 -14.30
C GLU A 105 0.29 26.11 -15.26
N ASP A 106 0.08 27.43 -15.21
CA ASP A 106 -0.93 28.15 -15.98
C ASP A 106 -2.41 27.76 -15.72
N SER A 107 -2.70 26.95 -14.70
CA SER A 107 -4.06 26.58 -14.33
C SER A 107 -4.79 27.62 -13.47
N GLY A 108 -6.12 27.49 -13.42
CA GLY A 108 -6.96 28.25 -12.49
C GLY A 108 -6.59 28.05 -11.02
N ALA A 109 -6.21 26.83 -10.62
CA ALA A 109 -5.75 26.52 -9.26
C ALA A 109 -4.43 27.23 -8.94
N ALA A 110 -3.45 27.18 -9.85
CA ALA A 110 -2.18 27.90 -9.69
C ALA A 110 -2.41 29.42 -9.54
N ALA A 111 -3.28 30.00 -10.38
CA ALA A 111 -3.64 31.42 -10.31
C ALA A 111 -4.36 31.80 -9.01
N ALA A 112 -5.08 30.85 -8.39
CA ALA A 112 -5.76 31.03 -7.12
C ALA A 112 -4.86 30.75 -5.89
N GLY A 113 -3.58 30.40 -6.12
CA GLY A 113 -2.61 30.12 -5.07
C GLY A 113 -2.89 28.81 -4.34
N VAL A 114 -3.49 27.84 -5.02
CA VAL A 114 -3.59 26.45 -4.55
C VAL A 114 -2.21 25.81 -4.64
N THR A 115 -1.82 25.04 -3.64
CA THR A 115 -0.53 24.37 -3.58
C THR A 115 -0.71 22.86 -3.44
N ALA A 116 0.21 22.08 -4.03
CA ALA A 116 0.26 20.65 -3.79
C ALA A 116 0.55 20.39 -2.29
N GLY A 117 -0.01 19.32 -1.74
CA GLY A 117 0.02 19.02 -0.31
C GLY A 117 -1.15 19.59 0.49
N GLU A 118 -2.03 20.42 -0.10
CA GLU A 118 -3.30 20.83 0.51
C GLU A 118 -4.40 19.79 0.26
N ILE A 119 -5.34 19.63 1.19
CA ILE A 119 -6.50 18.74 1.07
C ILE A 119 -7.74 19.58 0.74
N ILE A 120 -8.48 19.22 -0.31
CA ILE A 120 -9.82 19.74 -0.56
C ILE A 120 -10.79 19.00 0.37
N THR A 121 -11.28 19.68 1.40
CA THR A 121 -12.22 19.10 2.38
C THR A 121 -13.69 19.35 2.01
N ALA A 122 -13.96 20.41 1.23
CA ALA A 122 -15.29 20.68 0.70
C ALA A 122 -15.27 21.40 -0.66
N VAL A 123 -16.34 21.21 -1.43
CA VAL A 123 -16.60 21.91 -2.70
C VAL A 123 -17.99 22.54 -2.65
N ASP A 124 -18.06 23.86 -2.87
CA ASP A 124 -19.27 24.68 -2.74
C ASP A 124 -20.03 24.44 -1.41
N GLY A 125 -19.26 24.20 -0.33
CA GLY A 125 -19.77 23.92 1.02
C GLY A 125 -20.26 22.48 1.26
N THR A 126 -20.11 21.59 0.27
CA THR A 126 -20.39 20.15 0.42
C THR A 126 -19.10 19.42 0.76
N SER A 127 -19.08 18.70 1.89
CA SER A 127 -17.94 17.88 2.31
C SER A 127 -17.61 16.82 1.26
N VAL A 128 -16.32 16.60 1.02
CA VAL A 128 -15.80 15.55 0.13
C VAL A 128 -14.96 14.49 0.86
N ALA A 129 -14.90 14.56 2.19
CA ALA A 129 -14.34 13.51 3.05
C ALA A 129 -14.90 12.12 2.71
N GLY A 130 -14.01 11.14 2.54
CA GLY A 130 -14.34 9.75 2.19
C GLY A 130 -14.92 9.53 0.78
N VAL A 131 -14.99 10.58 -0.06
CA VAL A 131 -15.50 10.47 -1.43
C VAL A 131 -14.36 10.02 -2.35
N GLY A 132 -14.55 8.93 -3.10
CA GLY A 132 -13.55 8.44 -4.06
C GLY A 132 -13.25 9.42 -5.20
N THR A 133 -12.03 9.36 -5.75
CA THR A 133 -11.58 10.28 -6.82
C THR A 133 -12.41 10.20 -8.11
N ASP A 134 -13.03 9.05 -8.39
CA ASP A 134 -13.86 8.86 -9.60
C ASP A 134 -15.09 9.80 -9.59
N GLU A 135 -15.57 10.19 -8.41
CA GLU A 135 -16.68 11.14 -8.24
C GLU A 135 -16.23 12.60 -8.35
N ALA A 136 -14.93 12.89 -8.22
CA ALA A 136 -14.42 14.26 -8.13
C ALA A 136 -14.76 15.12 -9.36
N THR A 137 -14.84 14.50 -10.53
CA THR A 137 -15.28 15.15 -11.78
C THR A 137 -16.66 15.80 -11.62
N LYS A 138 -17.59 15.18 -10.87
CA LYS A 138 -18.94 15.72 -10.62
C LYS A 138 -18.91 17.04 -9.84
N TYR A 139 -17.86 17.27 -9.04
CA TYR A 139 -17.70 18.46 -8.21
C TYR A 139 -16.81 19.52 -8.86
N LEU A 140 -15.69 19.09 -9.45
CA LEU A 140 -14.61 19.98 -9.88
C LEU A 140 -14.73 20.42 -11.35
N SER A 141 -15.44 19.65 -12.19
CA SER A 141 -15.64 19.98 -13.60
C SER A 141 -16.78 20.97 -13.82
N GLY A 142 -16.80 21.59 -15.00
CA GLY A 142 -17.81 22.57 -15.39
C GLY A 142 -17.36 23.41 -16.58
N ASP A 143 -18.24 24.27 -17.08
CA ASP A 143 -17.96 25.11 -18.25
C ASP A 143 -16.74 26.02 -18.00
N GLU A 144 -15.96 26.26 -19.06
CA GLU A 144 -14.81 27.18 -19.03
C GLU A 144 -15.23 28.56 -18.48
N SER A 145 -14.34 29.18 -17.72
CA SER A 145 -14.55 30.49 -17.07
C SER A 145 -15.61 30.52 -15.96
N THR A 146 -16.27 29.40 -15.63
CA THR A 146 -17.07 29.30 -14.41
C THR A 146 -16.18 29.18 -13.19
N GLN A 147 -16.73 29.41 -12.00
CA GLN A 147 -16.00 29.36 -10.74
C GLN A 147 -16.57 28.28 -9.83
N VAL A 148 -15.72 27.78 -8.95
CA VAL A 148 -16.07 26.87 -7.86
C VAL A 148 -15.35 27.32 -6.59
N VAL A 149 -15.99 27.16 -5.44
CA VAL A 149 -15.35 27.41 -4.14
C VAL A 149 -14.84 26.08 -3.61
N VAL A 150 -13.54 25.97 -3.37
CA VAL A 150 -12.94 24.83 -2.67
C VAL A 150 -12.49 25.27 -1.30
N THR A 151 -12.81 24.48 -0.28
CA THR A 151 -12.26 24.63 1.07
C THR A 151 -11.01 23.77 1.13
N LEU A 152 -9.86 24.42 1.34
CA LEU A 152 -8.54 23.78 1.42
C LEU A 152 -8.09 23.72 2.87
N GLU A 153 -7.48 22.62 3.25
CA GLU A 153 -6.77 22.43 4.51
C GLU A 153 -5.28 22.22 4.22
N ALA A 154 -4.42 23.01 4.87
CA ALA A 154 -2.98 22.83 4.80
C ALA A 154 -2.49 21.80 5.83
N GLN A 155 -1.25 21.33 5.69
CA GLN A 155 -0.65 20.35 6.61
C GLN A 155 -0.64 20.78 8.09
N ASP A 156 -0.66 22.08 8.38
CA ASP A 156 -0.72 22.61 9.75
C ASP A 156 -2.17 22.67 10.31
N GLY A 157 -3.13 22.11 9.59
CA GLY A 157 -4.57 22.09 9.91
C GLY A 157 -5.28 23.42 9.65
N THR A 158 -4.63 24.41 9.04
CA THR A 158 -5.30 25.68 8.72
C THR A 158 -6.19 25.54 7.49
N THR A 159 -7.43 26.01 7.62
CA THR A 159 -8.44 25.93 6.53
C THR A 159 -8.68 27.28 5.86
N ARG A 160 -8.88 27.29 4.54
CA ARG A 160 -9.24 28.49 3.76
C ARG A 160 -10.16 28.18 2.59
N ASP A 161 -11.13 29.06 2.33
CA ASP A 161 -11.94 29.01 1.12
C ASP A 161 -11.24 29.73 -0.03
N VAL A 162 -11.16 29.06 -1.17
CA VAL A 162 -10.54 29.58 -2.39
C VAL A 162 -11.54 29.50 -3.53
N THR A 163 -11.80 30.63 -4.18
CA THR A 163 -12.54 30.65 -5.44
C THR A 163 -11.60 30.37 -6.59
N VAL A 164 -11.76 29.22 -7.24
CA VAL A 164 -10.94 28.79 -8.36
C VAL A 164 -11.76 28.94 -9.65
N THR A 165 -11.13 29.50 -10.70
CA THR A 165 -11.76 29.64 -12.01
C THR A 165 -11.41 28.44 -12.87
N ARG A 166 -12.39 27.81 -13.52
CA ARG A 166 -12.13 26.71 -14.45
C ARG A 166 -11.47 27.22 -15.71
N THR A 167 -10.30 26.71 -16.03
CA THR A 167 -9.52 27.08 -17.22
C THR A 167 -9.20 25.86 -18.05
N GLU A 168 -8.93 26.10 -19.33
CA GLU A 168 -8.25 25.12 -20.17
C GLU A 168 -6.79 24.94 -19.67
N PHE A 169 -6.31 23.70 -19.55
CA PHE A 169 -4.94 23.39 -19.15
C PHE A 169 -4.40 22.16 -19.90
N THR A 170 -3.06 22.07 -20.03
CA THR A 170 -2.38 20.90 -20.59
C THR A 170 -1.62 20.15 -19.51
N ALA A 171 -1.90 18.86 -19.35
CA ALA A 171 -1.12 18.02 -18.45
C ALA A 171 0.23 17.67 -19.13
N SER A 172 1.35 18.21 -18.64
CA SER A 172 2.70 17.82 -19.09
C SER A 172 3.75 18.06 -18.01
N ILE A 173 4.73 17.14 -17.99
CA ILE A 173 5.80 16.92 -17.01
C ILE A 173 5.30 16.34 -15.68
N THR A 174 5.70 15.10 -15.42
CA THR A 174 5.44 14.36 -14.17
C THR A 174 6.72 13.93 -13.47
N ALA A 175 7.89 14.24 -14.05
CA ALA A 175 9.19 14.06 -13.42
C ALA A 175 10.23 15.09 -13.89
N SER A 176 11.14 15.49 -13.01
CA SER A 176 12.26 16.40 -13.31
C SER A 176 13.54 15.95 -12.60
N THR A 177 14.70 16.46 -13.02
CA THR A 177 15.99 16.07 -12.43
C THR A 177 16.91 17.28 -12.29
N GLU A 178 17.58 17.40 -11.15
CA GLU A 178 18.62 18.40 -10.89
C GLU A 178 19.73 17.85 -9.98
N LEU A 179 20.83 18.61 -9.84
CA LEU A 179 21.89 18.31 -8.87
C LEU A 179 21.72 19.19 -7.63
N LEU A 180 21.48 18.56 -6.48
CA LEU A 180 21.55 19.24 -5.19
C LEU A 180 22.97 19.13 -4.64
N GLN A 181 23.45 20.21 -4.02
CA GLN A 181 24.79 20.28 -3.41
C GLN A 181 25.94 19.87 -4.35
N ASP A 182 25.73 19.98 -5.67
CA ASP A 182 26.65 19.58 -6.74
C ASP A 182 27.00 18.07 -6.81
N HIS A 183 26.39 17.20 -5.99
CA HIS A 183 26.69 15.75 -5.97
C HIS A 183 25.48 14.82 -5.72
N ILE A 184 24.30 15.36 -5.39
CA ILE A 184 23.08 14.58 -5.18
C ILE A 184 22.25 14.63 -6.44
N GLY A 185 22.08 13.51 -7.14
CA GLY A 185 21.13 13.41 -8.24
C GLY A 185 19.71 13.39 -7.69
N TYR A 186 19.01 14.51 -7.76
CA TYR A 186 17.64 14.65 -7.26
C TYR A 186 16.63 14.49 -8.39
N ILE A 187 15.70 13.54 -8.23
CA ILE A 187 14.61 13.30 -9.17
C ILE A 187 13.29 13.52 -8.44
N ASP A 188 12.56 14.57 -8.78
CA ASP A 188 11.19 14.78 -8.35
C ASP A 188 10.24 14.11 -9.34
N CYS A 189 9.41 13.17 -8.89
CA CYS A 189 8.49 12.42 -9.74
C CYS A 189 7.11 12.32 -9.09
N THR A 190 6.14 13.05 -9.64
CA THR A 190 4.77 13.16 -9.13
C THR A 190 3.77 12.22 -9.79
N ALA A 191 4.12 11.61 -10.93
CA ALA A 191 3.34 10.53 -11.56
C ALA A 191 4.16 9.76 -12.61
N PHE A 192 3.78 8.50 -12.86
CA PHE A 192 4.33 7.67 -13.93
C PHE A 192 3.50 7.78 -15.22
N GLY A 193 3.80 8.80 -16.01
CA GLY A 193 3.19 9.08 -17.31
C GLY A 193 4.06 8.61 -18.49
N SER A 194 3.58 8.81 -19.72
CA SER A 194 4.26 8.33 -20.94
C SER A 194 5.66 8.90 -21.16
N GLU A 195 5.98 10.05 -20.57
CA GLU A 195 7.29 10.72 -20.72
C GLU A 195 8.26 10.44 -19.57
N THR A 196 7.79 9.88 -18.45
CA THR A 196 8.58 9.74 -17.22
C THR A 196 9.86 8.93 -17.42
N LEU A 197 9.79 7.81 -18.14
CA LEU A 197 10.97 6.97 -18.40
C LEU A 197 12.07 7.74 -19.15
N GLN A 198 11.68 8.61 -20.09
CA GLN A 198 12.64 9.43 -20.84
C GLN A 198 13.27 10.49 -19.93
N HIS A 199 12.48 11.13 -19.06
CA HIS A 199 13.00 12.07 -18.06
C HIS A 199 14.01 11.42 -17.11
N PHE A 200 13.72 10.22 -16.59
CA PHE A 200 14.68 9.45 -15.79
C PHE A 200 15.95 9.14 -16.60
N THR A 201 15.80 8.63 -17.82
CA THR A 201 16.93 8.23 -18.66
C THR A 201 17.87 9.41 -18.96
N ASP A 202 17.32 10.53 -19.39
CA ASP A 202 18.09 11.73 -19.74
C ASP A 202 18.67 12.38 -18.49
N GLY A 203 17.87 12.55 -17.44
CA GLY A 203 18.29 13.14 -16.17
C GLY A 203 19.44 12.36 -15.51
N ILE A 204 19.36 11.03 -15.52
CA ILE A 204 20.44 10.19 -15.00
C ILE A 204 21.68 10.29 -15.88
N THR A 205 21.52 10.13 -17.19
CA THR A 205 22.66 10.18 -18.13
C THR A 205 23.43 11.50 -18.05
N ASP A 206 22.72 12.62 -17.91
CA ASP A 206 23.34 13.95 -17.89
C ASP A 206 24.04 14.27 -16.56
N ASN A 207 23.62 13.66 -15.45
CA ASN A 207 24.10 14.00 -14.11
C ASN A 207 24.94 12.90 -13.42
N ASP A 208 24.92 11.64 -13.90
CA ASP A 208 25.63 10.48 -13.30
C ASP A 208 27.13 10.71 -13.07
N SER A 209 27.79 11.50 -13.93
CA SER A 209 29.21 11.80 -13.74
C SER A 209 29.54 12.72 -12.54
N SER A 210 28.53 13.38 -11.99
CA SER A 210 28.64 14.29 -10.83
C SER A 210 27.92 13.74 -9.60
N ALA A 211 26.85 12.98 -9.80
CA ALA A 211 26.12 12.34 -8.72
C ALA A 211 26.94 11.19 -8.09
N ASP A 212 26.92 11.07 -6.77
CA ASP A 212 27.43 9.90 -6.03
C ASP A 212 26.33 9.21 -5.18
N ILE A 213 25.13 9.77 -5.22
CA ILE A 213 23.90 9.22 -4.65
C ILE A 213 22.68 9.81 -5.37
N TRP A 214 21.62 9.02 -5.48
CA TRP A 214 20.34 9.42 -6.06
C TRP A 214 19.26 9.58 -5.01
N LEU A 215 18.57 10.72 -4.99
CA LEU A 215 17.38 10.96 -4.17
C LEU A 215 16.17 11.07 -5.09
N VAL A 216 15.27 10.09 -5.03
CA VAL A 216 14.04 10.07 -5.83
C VAL A 216 12.86 10.40 -4.93
N ASP A 217 12.25 11.57 -5.13
CA ASP A 217 11.08 12.00 -4.37
C ASP A 217 9.79 11.52 -5.04
N LEU A 218 9.06 10.66 -4.31
CA LEU A 218 7.77 10.10 -4.67
C LEU A 218 6.69 10.45 -3.66
N ARG A 219 6.94 11.39 -2.73
CA ARG A 219 6.00 11.69 -1.64
C ARG A 219 4.61 12.05 -2.16
N LEU A 220 4.51 12.78 -3.25
CA LEU A 220 3.22 13.18 -3.85
C LEU A 220 2.79 12.30 -5.03
N ASN A 221 3.40 11.11 -5.19
CA ASN A 221 3.18 10.26 -6.35
C ASN A 221 2.10 9.20 -6.11
N GLY A 222 0.88 9.48 -6.60
CA GLY A 222 -0.25 8.54 -6.54
C GLY A 222 -0.16 7.34 -7.49
N GLY A 223 0.93 7.22 -8.27
CA GLY A 223 1.19 6.12 -9.19
C GLY A 223 1.14 6.52 -10.67
N GLY A 224 0.49 5.71 -11.49
CA GLY A 224 0.48 5.84 -12.95
C GLY A 224 0.66 4.49 -13.64
N ASP A 225 1.29 4.49 -14.81
CA ASP A 225 1.56 3.26 -15.54
C ASP A 225 2.62 2.42 -14.82
N ALA A 226 2.23 1.21 -14.40
CA ALA A 226 3.12 0.29 -13.68
C ALA A 226 4.32 -0.15 -14.53
N GLY A 227 4.16 -0.27 -15.85
CA GLY A 227 5.27 -0.57 -16.75
C GLY A 227 6.30 0.56 -16.75
N VAL A 228 5.86 1.81 -16.88
CA VAL A 228 6.73 2.98 -16.81
C VAL A 228 7.45 3.05 -15.47
N ALA A 229 6.77 2.83 -14.35
CA ALA A 229 7.40 2.83 -13.02
C ALA A 229 8.50 1.77 -12.92
N ILE A 230 8.22 0.54 -13.36
CA ILE A 230 9.17 -0.57 -13.32
C ILE A 230 10.38 -0.34 -14.24
N HIS A 231 10.18 0.18 -15.45
CA HIS A 231 11.30 0.51 -16.35
C HIS A 231 12.11 1.70 -15.82
N SER A 232 11.46 2.69 -15.19
CA SER A 232 12.13 3.85 -14.58
C SER A 232 12.97 3.41 -13.38
N ALA A 233 12.44 2.55 -12.50
CA ALA A 233 13.20 1.98 -11.38
C ALA A 233 14.45 1.23 -11.87
N ALA A 234 14.30 0.42 -12.93
CA ALA A 234 15.39 -0.37 -13.52
C ALA A 234 16.55 0.48 -14.06
N THR A 235 16.35 1.77 -14.34
CA THR A 235 17.46 2.67 -14.71
C THR A 235 18.47 2.87 -13.59
N LEU A 236 18.04 2.80 -12.31
CA LEU A 236 18.90 2.96 -11.12
C LEU A 236 19.14 1.64 -10.39
N SER A 237 18.14 0.75 -10.32
CA SER A 237 18.25 -0.56 -9.65
C SER A 237 18.86 -1.63 -10.55
N GLY A 238 18.75 -1.48 -11.87
CA GLY A 238 18.92 -2.57 -12.84
C GLY A 238 17.71 -3.53 -12.86
N GLY A 239 17.70 -4.40 -13.87
CA GLY A 239 16.70 -5.47 -14.00
C GLY A 239 17.19 -6.84 -13.50
N LEU A 240 16.28 -7.81 -13.40
CA LEU A 240 16.56 -9.21 -13.02
C LEU A 240 16.67 -10.14 -14.25
N GLY A 241 17.20 -9.60 -15.36
CA GLY A 241 17.27 -10.29 -16.64
C GLY A 241 15.88 -10.51 -17.24
N TYR A 242 15.44 -11.78 -17.30
CA TYR A 242 14.08 -12.14 -17.75
C TYR A 242 13.13 -12.42 -16.59
N SER A 243 13.55 -12.20 -15.35
CA SER A 243 12.67 -12.28 -14.19
C SER A 243 11.97 -10.93 -14.00
N PRO A 244 10.69 -10.92 -13.64
CA PRO A 244 9.94 -9.67 -13.46
C PRO A 244 10.33 -8.97 -12.16
N LEU A 245 10.15 -7.65 -12.16
CA LEU A 245 10.32 -6.76 -11.00
C LEU A 245 9.02 -6.53 -10.23
N ALA A 246 7.88 -6.94 -10.80
CA ALA A 246 6.58 -6.98 -10.14
C ALA A 246 5.67 -8.03 -10.80
N TYR A 247 4.69 -8.54 -10.06
CA TYR A 247 3.73 -9.53 -10.53
C TYR A 247 2.29 -9.07 -10.30
N LEU A 248 1.40 -9.48 -11.19
CA LEU A 248 -0.04 -9.41 -11.03
C LEU A 248 -0.59 -10.83 -10.92
N LYS A 249 -1.34 -11.09 -9.85
CA LYS A 249 -2.06 -12.36 -9.65
C LYS A 249 -3.55 -12.14 -9.86
N ASN A 250 -4.19 -12.96 -10.68
CA ASN A 250 -5.65 -12.95 -10.84
C ASN A 250 -6.36 -13.92 -9.88
N ARG A 251 -7.70 -13.88 -9.88
CA ARG A 251 -8.57 -14.79 -9.13
C ARG A 251 -8.29 -16.28 -9.37
N ALA A 252 -7.94 -16.65 -10.60
CA ALA A 252 -7.59 -18.03 -10.97
C ALA A 252 -6.19 -18.48 -10.47
N GLY A 253 -5.46 -17.63 -9.75
CA GLY A 253 -4.13 -17.92 -9.23
C GLY A 253 -3.00 -17.80 -10.26
N GLN A 254 -3.27 -17.22 -11.43
CA GLN A 254 -2.29 -17.06 -12.49
C GLN A 254 -1.50 -15.75 -12.31
N TYR A 255 -0.19 -15.81 -12.53
CA TYR A 255 0.72 -14.68 -12.42
C TYR A 255 1.13 -14.15 -13.80
N THR A 256 1.10 -12.82 -13.96
CA THR A 256 1.74 -12.09 -15.06
C THR A 256 2.79 -11.16 -14.47
N GLY A 257 3.93 -10.95 -15.15
CA GLY A 257 5.04 -10.17 -14.62
C GLY A 257 5.40 -8.94 -15.46
N TYR A 258 5.83 -7.87 -14.79
CA TYR A 258 6.47 -6.71 -15.39
C TYR A 258 7.97 -6.93 -15.44
N ILE A 259 8.53 -7.10 -16.64
CA ILE A 259 9.96 -7.33 -16.86
C ILE A 259 10.55 -6.04 -17.43
N ALA A 260 11.55 -5.48 -16.75
CA ALA A 260 12.39 -4.42 -17.30
C ALA A 260 13.70 -5.02 -17.82
N THR A 261 13.99 -4.76 -19.09
CA THR A 261 15.25 -5.20 -19.74
C THR A 261 16.21 -4.03 -19.98
N ASP A 262 15.90 -2.86 -19.43
CA ASP A 262 16.68 -1.65 -19.57
C ASP A 262 18.06 -1.81 -18.95
N SER A 263 19.02 -1.06 -19.49
CA SER A 263 20.35 -1.02 -18.92
C SER A 263 20.34 -0.13 -17.69
N ARG A 264 20.92 -0.63 -16.59
CA ARG A 264 21.24 0.18 -15.42
C ARG A 264 22.17 1.32 -15.85
N LEU A 265 21.79 2.56 -15.58
CA LEU A 265 22.48 3.77 -16.00
C LEU A 265 23.46 4.27 -14.94
N SER A 266 23.12 4.12 -13.65
CA SER A 266 23.99 4.45 -12.51
C SER A 266 24.15 3.25 -11.57
N THR A 267 25.32 3.10 -10.96
CA THR A 267 25.55 2.07 -9.94
C THR A 267 25.48 2.57 -8.51
N ASP A 268 25.37 3.88 -8.32
CA ASP A 268 25.39 4.51 -7.02
C ASP A 268 24.11 4.22 -6.22
N PRO A 269 24.16 4.30 -4.88
CA PRO A 269 23.00 4.09 -4.03
C PRO A 269 21.85 5.04 -4.36
N SER A 270 20.62 4.60 -4.04
CA SER A 270 19.43 5.44 -4.16
C SER A 270 18.67 5.53 -2.83
N ILE A 271 18.13 6.71 -2.53
CA ILE A 271 17.17 6.94 -1.46
C ILE A 271 15.83 7.26 -2.13
N ILE A 272 14.81 6.48 -1.83
CA ILE A 272 13.45 6.68 -2.33
C ILE A 272 12.66 7.34 -1.22
N LEU A 273 12.29 8.60 -1.42
CA LEU A 273 11.54 9.39 -0.45
C LEU A 273 10.04 9.21 -0.70
N VAL A 274 9.32 8.78 0.33
CA VAL A 274 7.91 8.38 0.23
C VAL A 274 7.06 8.99 1.35
N SER A 275 5.74 9.02 1.15
CA SER A 275 4.75 9.44 2.16
C SER A 275 3.52 8.54 2.12
N GLU A 276 2.54 8.80 2.97
CA GLU A 276 1.20 8.19 2.94
C GLU A 276 0.45 8.37 1.60
N TYR A 277 0.85 9.34 0.77
CA TYR A 277 0.27 9.57 -0.55
C TYR A 277 0.96 8.79 -1.67
N THR A 278 2.16 8.24 -1.42
CA THR A 278 2.84 7.38 -2.38
C THR A 278 1.99 6.12 -2.62
N ALA A 279 1.51 5.88 -3.84
CA ALA A 279 0.54 4.82 -4.10
C ALA A 279 0.78 4.05 -5.41
N SER A 280 0.25 2.83 -5.47
CA SER A 280 0.13 2.02 -6.68
C SER A 280 1.48 1.80 -7.39
N ALA A 281 1.65 2.27 -8.64
CA ALA A 281 2.89 2.13 -9.38
C ALA A 281 4.11 2.74 -8.66
N ALA A 282 3.92 3.77 -7.83
CA ALA A 282 5.01 4.35 -7.03
C ALA A 282 5.45 3.43 -5.87
N GLU A 283 4.52 2.66 -5.31
CA GLU A 283 4.85 1.64 -4.30
C GLU A 283 5.62 0.48 -4.92
N LEU A 284 5.30 0.12 -6.17
CA LEU A 284 6.10 -0.84 -6.95
C LEU A 284 7.51 -0.33 -7.17
N PHE A 285 7.66 0.95 -7.56
CA PHE A 285 8.98 1.58 -7.70
C PHE A 285 9.76 1.48 -6.39
N ALA A 286 9.20 1.92 -5.26
CA ALA A 286 9.87 1.86 -3.96
C ALA A 286 10.22 0.42 -3.54
N SER A 287 9.31 -0.53 -3.77
CA SER A 287 9.53 -1.96 -3.48
C SER A 287 10.74 -2.53 -4.23
N VAL A 288 10.99 -2.09 -5.47
CA VAL A 288 12.16 -2.55 -6.25
C VAL A 288 13.47 -2.24 -5.52
N PHE A 289 13.64 -1.03 -4.96
CA PHE A 289 14.87 -0.64 -4.28
C PHE A 289 15.05 -1.37 -2.96
N ARG A 290 13.98 -1.48 -2.17
CA ARG A 290 13.95 -2.27 -0.93
C ARG A 290 14.35 -3.72 -1.19
N ASP A 291 13.71 -4.35 -2.16
CA ASP A 291 13.83 -5.78 -2.43
C ASP A 291 15.16 -6.15 -3.12
N MET A 292 15.65 -5.30 -4.02
CA MET A 292 16.92 -5.53 -4.73
C MET A 292 18.16 -5.10 -3.92
N GLY A 293 17.97 -4.33 -2.85
CA GLY A 293 19.07 -3.80 -2.04
C GLY A 293 19.98 -2.83 -2.79
N THR A 294 19.40 -2.09 -3.73
CA THR A 294 20.12 -1.05 -4.51
C THR A 294 19.90 0.35 -3.96
N GLY A 295 19.08 0.46 -2.91
CA GLY A 295 18.79 1.69 -2.21
C GLY A 295 18.06 1.41 -0.90
N ILE A 296 17.56 2.49 -0.29
CA ILE A 296 16.66 2.48 0.87
C ILE A 296 15.43 3.33 0.60
N VAL A 297 14.35 3.04 1.31
CA VAL A 297 13.11 3.82 1.32
C VAL A 297 13.07 4.63 2.63
N VAL A 298 12.79 5.93 2.55
CA VAL A 298 12.79 6.86 3.68
C VAL A 298 11.51 7.68 3.67
N GLY A 299 10.93 7.95 4.83
CA GLY A 299 9.75 8.80 4.98
C GLY A 299 8.62 8.07 5.68
N ASN A 300 7.38 8.37 5.32
CA ASN A 300 6.20 7.77 5.95
C ASN A 300 5.81 6.45 5.25
N ARG A 301 4.98 5.65 5.90
CA ARG A 301 4.40 4.45 5.32
C ARG A 301 3.53 4.80 4.10
N THR A 302 3.67 4.06 3.01
CA THR A 302 2.93 4.36 1.77
C THR A 302 1.46 3.94 1.83
N TYR A 303 0.67 4.42 0.85
CA TYR A 303 -0.79 4.33 0.84
C TYR A 303 -1.37 2.90 0.96
N GLY A 304 -0.74 1.90 0.36
CA GLY A 304 -1.21 0.51 0.39
C GLY A 304 -2.13 0.09 -0.76
N LYS A 305 -1.97 0.67 -1.97
CA LYS A 305 -2.78 0.31 -3.15
C LYS A 305 -2.10 -0.79 -3.95
N GLY A 306 -2.11 -2.00 -3.41
CA GLY A 306 -1.55 -3.21 -4.04
C GLY A 306 -2.53 -4.00 -4.91
N VAL A 307 -3.51 -3.35 -5.54
CA VAL A 307 -4.50 -3.98 -6.42
C VAL A 307 -4.63 -3.26 -7.76
N ALA A 308 -5.02 -3.99 -8.80
CA ALA A 308 -5.25 -3.43 -10.13
C ALA A 308 -6.62 -3.80 -10.69
N GLN A 309 -7.20 -2.85 -11.42
CA GLN A 309 -8.56 -2.92 -11.93
C GLN A 309 -8.60 -3.32 -13.41
N VAL A 310 -9.69 -3.97 -13.81
CA VAL A 310 -10.05 -4.22 -15.21
C VAL A 310 -11.39 -3.54 -15.50
N VAL A 311 -11.53 -2.98 -16.71
CA VAL A 311 -12.80 -2.42 -17.18
C VAL A 311 -13.49 -3.43 -18.09
N PHE A 312 -14.66 -3.88 -17.65
CA PHE A 312 -15.61 -4.70 -18.39
C PHE A 312 -16.62 -3.75 -19.06
N ASN A 313 -16.72 -3.80 -20.38
CA ASN A 313 -17.58 -2.92 -21.18
C ASN A 313 -17.98 -3.61 -22.49
N GLU A 314 -18.68 -2.91 -23.39
CA GLU A 314 -19.13 -3.47 -24.68
C GLU A 314 -17.97 -4.06 -25.52
N SER A 315 -16.75 -3.54 -25.41
CA SER A 315 -15.59 -4.01 -26.18
C SER A 315 -14.93 -5.25 -25.59
N THR A 316 -14.89 -5.36 -24.25
CA THR A 316 -14.25 -6.49 -23.55
C THR A 316 -15.23 -7.62 -23.23
N ASN A 317 -16.50 -7.30 -23.00
CA ASN A 317 -17.57 -8.20 -22.55
C ASN A 317 -18.92 -7.88 -23.25
N PRO A 318 -19.01 -8.02 -24.58
CA PRO A 318 -20.19 -7.64 -25.37
C PRO A 318 -21.47 -8.44 -25.07
N GLU A 319 -21.37 -9.58 -24.37
CA GLU A 319 -22.54 -10.38 -23.98
C GLU A 319 -23.24 -9.79 -22.75
N ASP A 320 -22.50 -9.14 -21.86
CA ASP A 320 -23.00 -8.56 -20.62
C ASP A 320 -23.24 -7.05 -20.70
N PHE A 321 -22.46 -6.35 -21.52
CA PHE A 321 -22.51 -4.90 -21.68
C PHE A 321 -22.96 -4.54 -23.10
N THR A 322 -24.18 -4.03 -23.23
CA THR A 322 -24.77 -3.69 -24.54
C THR A 322 -25.35 -2.27 -24.63
N ASP A 323 -25.36 -1.54 -23.51
CA ASP A 323 -25.95 -0.20 -23.42
C ASP A 323 -24.90 0.92 -23.33
N GLY A 324 -23.61 0.57 -23.34
CA GLY A 324 -22.49 1.51 -23.18
C GLY A 324 -22.13 1.79 -21.72
N ASP A 325 -22.74 1.05 -20.78
CA ASP A 325 -22.32 0.95 -19.39
C ASP A 325 -21.01 0.17 -19.23
N ALA A 326 -20.40 0.25 -18.05
CA ALA A 326 -19.15 -0.43 -17.74
C ALA A 326 -19.03 -0.80 -16.26
N LEU A 327 -18.25 -1.83 -15.97
CA LEU A 327 -17.82 -2.20 -14.63
C LEU A 327 -16.30 -2.11 -14.55
N LYS A 328 -15.77 -1.20 -13.73
CA LYS A 328 -14.37 -1.21 -13.31
C LYS A 328 -14.30 -2.07 -12.06
N MET A 329 -13.49 -3.12 -12.09
CA MET A 329 -13.45 -4.13 -11.03
C MET A 329 -12.02 -4.45 -10.62
N THR A 330 -11.79 -4.55 -9.32
CA THR A 330 -10.53 -5.05 -8.77
C THR A 330 -10.36 -6.54 -9.10
N ALA A 331 -9.45 -6.84 -10.02
CA ALA A 331 -9.30 -8.18 -10.59
C ALA A 331 -7.91 -8.79 -10.35
N TYR A 332 -6.94 -7.98 -9.94
CA TYR A 332 -5.58 -8.42 -9.69
C TYR A 332 -5.03 -7.91 -8.36
N ARG A 333 -4.22 -8.74 -7.71
CA ARG A 333 -3.33 -8.34 -6.61
C ARG A 333 -1.91 -8.19 -7.13
N VAL A 334 -1.26 -7.12 -6.69
CA VAL A 334 0.11 -6.76 -7.05
C VAL A 334 1.06 -7.38 -6.03
N TYR A 335 2.18 -7.93 -6.52
CA TYR A 335 3.28 -8.42 -5.72
C TYR A 335 4.61 -7.84 -6.21
N SER A 336 5.52 -7.55 -5.29
CA SER A 336 6.88 -7.10 -5.59
C SER A 336 7.75 -8.24 -6.16
N CYS A 337 9.01 -7.96 -6.51
CA CYS A 337 9.90 -8.94 -7.13
C CYS A 337 10.25 -10.13 -6.22
N VAL A 338 10.09 -10.00 -4.90
CA VAL A 338 10.24 -11.09 -3.91
C VAL A 338 8.89 -11.73 -3.52
N GLY A 339 7.80 -11.32 -4.16
CA GLY A 339 6.49 -11.95 -4.00
C GLY A 339 5.68 -11.44 -2.82
N THR A 340 5.88 -10.19 -2.41
CA THR A 340 5.19 -9.53 -1.28
C THR A 340 4.18 -8.52 -1.80
N THR A 341 2.95 -8.52 -1.28
CA THR A 341 1.96 -7.50 -1.67
C THR A 341 2.07 -6.23 -0.84
N THR A 342 1.76 -5.09 -1.46
CA THR A 342 1.58 -3.81 -0.77
C THR A 342 0.11 -3.52 -0.49
N ASP A 343 -0.83 -4.39 -0.88
CA ASP A 343 -2.26 -4.19 -0.64
C ASP A 343 -2.50 -3.99 0.85
N LYS A 344 -3.19 -2.90 1.22
CA LYS A 344 -3.46 -2.37 2.57
C LYS A 344 -2.22 -2.01 3.39
N ILE A 345 -1.19 -2.85 3.36
CA ILE A 345 0.04 -2.71 4.15
C ILE A 345 0.98 -1.60 3.64
N GLY A 346 0.96 -1.27 2.36
CA GLY A 346 1.95 -0.37 1.76
C GLY A 346 3.37 -0.89 1.79
N VAL A 347 4.32 -0.04 1.42
CA VAL A 347 5.75 -0.23 1.61
C VAL A 347 6.11 0.40 2.95
N ILE A 348 6.58 -0.44 3.87
CA ILE A 348 7.17 0.04 5.11
C ILE A 348 8.58 0.55 4.76
N PRO A 349 8.89 1.83 5.04
CA PRO A 349 10.19 2.41 4.72
C PRO A 349 11.29 1.76 5.57
N ASP A 350 12.53 1.77 5.08
CA ASP A 350 13.69 1.33 5.87
C ASP A 350 13.92 2.26 7.08
N LEU A 351 13.58 3.54 6.94
CA LEU A 351 13.50 4.54 8.03
C LEU A 351 12.13 5.22 8.02
N LEU A 352 11.30 4.90 9.02
CA LEU A 352 9.99 5.53 9.23
C LEU A 352 10.16 6.91 9.86
N ILE A 353 9.97 7.97 9.07
CA ILE A 353 10.17 9.37 9.44
C ILE A 353 8.94 10.16 9.03
N SER A 354 8.48 11.06 9.89
CA SER A 354 7.38 11.98 9.65
C SER A 354 7.57 12.80 8.37
N ASP A 355 6.47 13.18 7.73
CA ASP A 355 6.49 13.98 6.49
C ASP A 355 7.18 15.35 6.67
N GLU A 356 7.15 15.89 7.90
CA GLU A 356 7.83 17.13 8.29
C GLU A 356 9.35 17.02 8.14
N ASN A 357 9.94 15.91 8.60
CA ASN A 357 11.39 15.74 8.67
C ASN A 357 11.99 14.89 7.52
N ALA A 358 11.16 14.16 6.78
CA ALA A 358 11.62 13.15 5.82
C ALA A 358 12.58 13.70 4.75
N ALA A 359 12.29 14.89 4.19
CA ALA A 359 13.14 15.48 3.15
C ALA A 359 14.51 15.89 3.68
N GLU A 360 14.57 16.58 4.82
CA GLU A 360 15.82 17.01 5.43
C GLU A 360 16.65 15.80 5.89
N ALA A 361 16.00 14.79 6.49
CA ALA A 361 16.63 13.54 6.87
C ALA A 361 17.25 12.80 5.68
N ALA A 362 16.54 12.74 4.54
CA ALA A 362 17.05 12.13 3.31
C ALA A 362 18.27 12.90 2.77
N VAL A 363 18.26 14.23 2.79
CA VAL A 363 19.41 15.05 2.38
C VAL A 363 20.60 14.83 3.31
N LEU A 364 20.40 14.71 4.63
CA LEU A 364 21.47 14.41 5.58
C LEU A 364 22.15 13.07 5.32
N LEU A 365 21.39 12.05 4.90
CA LEU A 365 21.91 10.71 4.52
C LEU A 365 22.73 10.72 3.23
N CYS A 366 22.62 11.78 2.43
CA CYS A 366 23.27 11.87 1.14
C CYS A 366 24.75 12.28 1.22
N ALA A 367 25.31 12.61 2.39
CA ALA A 367 26.69 13.08 2.44
C ALA A 367 27.66 12.07 1.80
N SER A 368 28.58 12.56 0.97
CA SER A 368 29.62 11.72 0.35
C SER A 368 30.47 10.99 1.40
N GLU A 369 31.00 9.83 1.03
CA GLU A 369 31.93 9.10 1.90
C GLU A 369 33.13 9.98 2.26
N PRO A 370 33.38 10.24 3.56
CA PRO A 370 34.42 11.16 3.96
C PRO A 370 35.80 10.50 3.86
N ALA A 371 36.79 11.26 3.41
CA ALA A 371 38.19 10.82 3.42
C ALA A 371 38.77 10.72 4.85
N ASP A 372 38.17 11.44 5.79
CA ASP A 372 38.47 11.42 7.22
C ASP A 372 37.14 11.27 7.99
N SER A 373 36.97 10.16 8.71
CA SER A 373 35.70 9.84 9.37
C SER A 373 35.39 10.75 10.56
N GLU A 374 36.35 11.51 11.10
CA GLU A 374 36.08 12.41 12.24
C GLU A 374 34.96 13.42 11.92
N GLY A 375 33.93 13.48 12.76
CA GLY A 375 32.77 14.35 12.56
C GLY A 375 31.63 13.75 11.73
N TYR A 376 31.73 12.47 11.35
CA TYR A 376 30.68 11.76 10.60
C TYR A 376 30.04 10.62 11.39
N VAL A 377 28.77 10.39 11.08
CA VAL A 377 28.04 9.16 11.38
C VAL A 377 27.97 8.32 10.11
N ARG A 378 28.07 7.00 10.26
CA ARG A 378 27.78 6.04 9.18
C ARG A 378 26.67 5.10 9.64
N LEU A 379 25.60 5.04 8.87
CA LEU A 379 24.54 4.06 9.03
C LEU A 379 24.70 2.99 7.95
N THR A 380 24.60 1.72 8.35
CA THR A 380 24.51 0.61 7.39
C THR A 380 23.07 0.15 7.31
N LEU A 381 22.39 0.48 6.20
CA LEU A 381 20.98 0.24 5.97
C LEU A 381 20.82 -0.52 4.64
N GLY A 382 20.06 -1.61 4.64
CA GLY A 382 19.87 -2.40 3.43
C GLY A 382 21.18 -2.89 2.81
N GLY A 383 22.23 -3.12 3.61
CA GLY A 383 23.56 -3.53 3.15
C GLY A 383 24.40 -2.43 2.49
N LEU A 384 23.93 -1.18 2.49
CA LEU A 384 24.62 -0.01 1.95
C LEU A 384 25.03 0.94 3.08
N ASN A 385 26.10 1.71 2.87
CA ASN A 385 26.54 2.71 3.84
C ASN A 385 26.05 4.08 3.42
N TYR A 386 25.42 4.78 4.36
CA TYR A 386 25.01 6.18 4.25
C TYR A 386 25.75 6.99 5.29
N TYR A 387 26.17 8.20 4.92
CA TYR A 387 26.99 9.04 5.76
C TYR A 387 26.25 10.32 6.11
N ILE A 388 26.45 10.80 7.33
CA ILE A 388 25.87 12.04 7.83
C ILE A 388 27.00 12.87 8.41
N ASN A 389 27.14 14.10 7.94
CA ASN A 389 28.03 15.09 8.54
C ASN A 389 27.35 15.69 9.78
N THR A 390 27.94 15.46 10.96
CA THR A 390 27.34 15.92 12.23
C THR A 390 27.29 17.44 12.35
N ALA A 391 28.14 18.18 11.64
CA ALA A 391 28.08 19.64 11.62
C ALA A 391 26.86 20.15 10.86
N ASP A 392 26.51 19.51 9.75
CA ASP A 392 25.33 19.87 8.94
C ASP A 392 24.04 19.45 9.66
N ALA A 393 24.05 18.24 10.24
CA ALA A 393 22.96 17.69 11.04
C ALA A 393 22.66 18.46 12.34
N THR A 394 23.53 19.39 12.75
CA THR A 394 23.34 20.22 13.95
C THR A 394 23.38 21.73 13.63
N ALA A 395 23.30 22.10 12.35
CA ALA A 395 23.47 23.47 11.88
C ALA A 395 22.23 24.36 12.13
N SER A 396 21.03 23.78 12.13
CA SER A 396 19.76 24.48 12.36
C SER A 396 18.83 23.65 13.25
N ASP A 397 17.76 24.27 13.74
CA ASP A 397 16.72 23.56 14.50
C ASP A 397 16.03 22.50 13.61
N ASP A 398 15.79 22.83 12.33
CA ASP A 398 15.18 21.90 11.35
C ASP A 398 16.07 20.69 11.06
N SER A 399 17.38 20.90 10.82
CA SER A 399 18.30 19.78 10.54
C SER A 399 18.55 18.94 11.79
N LEU A 400 18.55 19.54 12.98
CA LEU A 400 18.64 18.83 14.24
C LEU A 400 17.38 18.01 14.53
N ALA A 401 16.19 18.54 14.25
CA ALA A 401 14.92 17.80 14.39
C ALA A 401 14.91 16.57 13.46
N ALA A 402 15.26 16.77 12.19
CA ALA A 402 15.34 15.69 11.22
C ALA A 402 16.40 14.64 11.57
N PHE A 403 17.57 15.07 12.05
CA PHE A 403 18.61 14.14 12.50
C PHE A 403 18.19 13.36 13.76
N THR A 404 17.48 14.01 14.68
CA THR A 404 16.94 13.37 15.88
C THR A 404 15.98 12.26 15.50
N GLU A 405 14.95 12.57 14.70
CA GLU A 405 13.96 11.58 14.27
C GLU A 405 14.59 10.46 13.42
N LEU A 406 15.54 10.80 12.55
CA LEU A 406 16.30 9.81 11.78
C LEU A 406 16.96 8.79 12.70
N LEU A 407 17.60 9.21 13.80
CA LEU A 407 18.24 8.30 14.77
C LEU A 407 17.21 7.49 15.59
N GLU A 408 16.00 8.01 15.79
CA GLU A 408 14.89 7.28 16.41
C GLU A 408 14.32 6.20 15.49
N ALA A 409 14.37 6.44 14.18
CA ALA A 409 13.90 5.55 13.13
C ALA A 409 14.90 4.43 12.77
N VAL A 410 16.16 4.49 13.25
CA VAL A 410 17.14 3.43 12.99
C VAL A 410 16.74 2.15 13.73
N PRO A 411 16.46 1.04 13.02
CA PRO A 411 16.11 -0.22 13.67
C PRO A 411 17.29 -0.78 14.45
N ALA A 412 17.03 -1.51 15.53
CA ALA A 412 18.07 -2.07 16.40
C ALA A 412 19.03 -3.05 15.68
N SER A 413 18.59 -3.64 14.55
CA SER A 413 19.40 -4.51 13.71
C SER A 413 20.46 -3.76 12.88
N ALA A 414 20.27 -2.46 12.64
CA ALA A 414 21.15 -1.66 11.81
C ALA A 414 22.42 -1.22 12.55
N SER A 415 23.55 -1.21 11.83
CA SER A 415 24.82 -0.71 12.37
C SER A 415 24.83 0.82 12.32
N ALA A 416 25.22 1.44 13.43
CA ALA A 416 25.31 2.89 13.56
C ALA A 416 26.66 3.28 14.18
N CYS A 417 27.55 3.81 13.34
CA CYS A 417 28.93 4.09 13.69
C CYS A 417 29.23 5.57 13.85
N LEU A 418 30.10 5.90 14.81
CA LEU A 418 30.80 7.19 14.88
C LEU A 418 32.19 7.06 14.27
N GLY A 419 32.58 8.02 13.45
CA GLY A 419 33.94 8.11 12.95
C GLY A 419 34.94 8.46 14.03
N GLN A 420 36.12 7.83 13.98
CA GLN A 420 37.21 7.98 14.95
C GLN A 420 38.44 8.71 14.37
N GLY A 421 38.32 9.22 13.14
CA GLY A 421 39.41 9.83 12.38
C GLY A 421 40.06 8.85 11.40
N GLY A 422 40.60 9.40 10.30
CA GLY A 422 41.12 8.60 9.19
C GLY A 422 40.01 7.74 8.57
N THR A 423 40.21 6.42 8.52
CA THR A 423 39.23 5.46 7.97
C THR A 423 38.52 4.65 9.05
N ASP A 424 38.72 4.97 10.33
CA ASP A 424 38.26 4.15 11.46
C ASP A 424 36.83 4.51 11.85
N TRP A 425 36.02 3.49 12.13
CA TRP A 425 34.61 3.60 12.54
C TRP A 425 34.37 2.76 13.79
N LEU A 426 33.61 3.29 14.75
CA LEU A 426 33.20 2.58 15.95
C LEU A 426 31.68 2.45 15.97
N ASP A 427 31.18 1.21 15.90
CA ASP A 427 29.76 0.93 16.08
C ASP A 427 29.38 1.15 17.55
N VAL A 428 28.48 2.10 17.77
CA VAL A 428 28.03 2.51 19.11
C VAL A 428 26.52 2.40 19.28
N GLY A 429 25.76 2.17 18.19
CA GLY A 429 24.30 2.23 18.18
C GLY A 429 23.75 3.66 18.09
N ALA A 430 22.58 3.79 17.45
CA ALA A 430 21.96 5.09 17.17
C ALA A 430 21.60 5.86 18.44
N ASN A 431 21.20 5.16 19.51
CA ASN A 431 20.91 5.76 20.82
C ASN A 431 22.14 6.48 21.43
N ILE A 432 23.34 5.91 21.29
CA ILE A 432 24.57 6.53 21.82
C ILE A 432 24.98 7.75 20.98
N ILE A 433 24.75 7.68 19.67
CA ILE A 433 24.93 8.84 18.78
C ILE A 433 23.97 9.96 19.18
N ALA A 434 22.69 9.64 19.35
CA ALA A 434 21.67 10.61 19.72
C ALA A 434 21.98 11.29 21.06
N MET A 435 22.43 10.53 22.08
CA MET A 435 22.86 11.10 23.37
C MET A 435 23.99 12.15 23.24
N SER A 436 24.75 12.13 22.15
CA SER A 436 25.86 13.07 21.91
C SER A 436 25.42 14.35 21.19
N TYR A 437 24.38 14.29 20.36
CA TYR A 437 24.02 15.37 19.43
C TYR A 437 22.56 15.86 19.56
N CYS A 438 21.65 15.00 20.01
CA CYS A 438 20.20 15.18 19.94
C CYS A 438 19.59 15.25 21.35
N PRO A 439 19.43 16.44 21.94
CA PRO A 439 18.92 16.58 23.31
C PRO A 439 17.45 16.14 23.47
N ASP A 440 16.67 16.19 22.39
CA ASP A 440 15.23 15.88 22.38
C ASP A 440 14.94 14.44 21.92
N TYR A 441 15.97 13.59 21.78
CA TYR A 441 15.81 12.19 21.37
C TYR A 441 14.89 11.40 22.31
N VAL A 442 13.93 10.70 21.70
CA VAL A 442 13.01 9.78 22.36
C VAL A 442 13.12 8.41 21.70
N SER A 443 13.50 7.40 22.49
CA SER A 443 13.50 6.03 22.00
C SER A 443 12.06 5.58 21.70
N ARG A 444 11.88 4.97 20.51
CA ARG A 444 10.62 4.33 20.11
C ARG A 444 10.38 2.96 20.79
N SER A 445 11.33 2.49 21.59
CA SER A 445 11.26 1.21 22.29
C SER A 445 10.40 1.29 23.55
N PHE A 446 9.78 0.17 23.92
CA PHE A 446 9.01 0.09 25.17
C PHE A 446 9.92 -0.01 26.40
N THR A 447 9.42 0.46 27.54
CA THR A 447 10.23 0.57 28.76
C THR A 447 10.32 -0.72 29.59
N ASP A 448 9.46 -1.71 29.32
CA ASP A 448 9.28 -2.94 30.10
C ASP A 448 9.66 -4.22 29.36
N VAL A 449 10.21 -4.14 28.15
CA VAL A 449 10.61 -5.31 27.35
C VAL A 449 12.02 -5.80 27.67
N SER A 450 12.80 -5.02 28.43
CA SER A 450 14.19 -5.36 28.73
C SER A 450 14.30 -6.69 29.48
N GLY A 451 15.06 -7.62 28.90
CA GLY A 451 15.25 -8.97 29.46
C GLY A 451 14.23 -10.01 29.00
N SER A 452 13.29 -9.65 28.11
CA SER A 452 12.54 -10.63 27.33
C SER A 452 13.46 -11.25 26.26
N ASP A 453 13.29 -12.55 25.98
CA ASP A 453 13.95 -13.21 24.84
C ASP A 453 13.48 -12.63 23.48
N TYR A 454 12.40 -11.83 23.49
CA TYR A 454 11.77 -11.22 22.32
C TYR A 454 11.97 -9.69 22.24
N GLU A 455 12.87 -9.13 23.06
CA GLU A 455 13.13 -7.68 23.14
C GLU A 455 13.41 -7.05 21.76
N ASP A 456 14.32 -7.64 20.96
CA ASP A 456 14.68 -7.12 19.64
C ASP A 456 13.49 -7.12 18.67
N ALA A 457 12.68 -8.18 18.69
CA ALA A 457 11.50 -8.31 17.84
C ALA A 457 10.46 -7.24 18.19
N ILE A 458 10.14 -7.09 19.48
CA ILE A 458 9.16 -6.11 19.95
C ILE A 458 9.65 -4.69 19.66
N ASN A 459 10.91 -4.38 19.94
CA ASN A 459 11.47 -3.06 19.70
C ASN A 459 11.53 -2.71 18.22
N THR A 460 11.84 -3.67 17.34
CA THR A 460 11.82 -3.43 15.89
C THR A 460 10.42 -3.13 15.40
N LEU A 461 9.41 -3.90 15.82
CA LEU A 461 8.03 -3.61 15.47
C LEU A 461 7.57 -2.25 16.02
N ALA A 462 8.05 -1.84 17.20
CA ALA A 462 7.77 -0.53 17.77
C ALA A 462 8.42 0.62 16.98
N THR A 463 9.67 0.46 16.53
CA THR A 463 10.38 1.46 15.69
C THR A 463 9.62 1.79 14.41
N TYR A 464 8.96 0.79 13.82
CA TYR A 464 8.12 0.91 12.63
C TYR A 464 6.63 1.15 12.93
N GLU A 465 6.26 1.36 14.20
CA GLU A 465 4.88 1.61 14.64
C GLU A 465 3.90 0.49 14.25
N LEU A 466 4.38 -0.75 14.18
CA LEU A 466 3.60 -1.93 13.78
C LEU A 466 2.92 -2.64 14.95
N VAL A 467 3.28 -2.28 16.19
CA VAL A 467 2.63 -2.77 17.40
C VAL A 467 2.43 -1.62 18.39
N ASN A 468 1.27 -1.66 19.07
CA ASN A 468 0.93 -0.67 20.09
C ASN A 468 1.16 -1.22 21.51
N GLY A 469 1.64 -0.35 22.39
CA GLY A 469 1.75 -0.61 23.82
C GLY A 469 0.44 -0.38 24.57
N SER A 470 0.52 -0.36 25.90
CA SER A 470 -0.61 -0.14 26.82
C SER A 470 -1.01 1.33 26.98
N GLY A 471 -0.32 2.26 26.29
CA GLY A 471 -0.60 3.71 26.31
C GLY A 471 0.14 4.51 27.40
N ASP A 472 0.95 3.86 28.23
CA ASP A 472 1.78 4.45 29.29
C ASP A 472 3.30 4.25 29.05
N GLY A 473 3.67 3.83 27.83
CA GLY A 473 5.05 3.54 27.44
C GLY A 473 5.50 2.11 27.73
N THR A 474 4.58 1.21 28.12
CA THR A 474 4.85 -0.23 28.29
C THR A 474 4.20 -1.08 27.20
N PHE A 475 4.71 -2.29 27.00
CA PHE A 475 4.17 -3.28 26.06
C PHE A 475 3.35 -4.38 26.75
N ASP A 476 3.63 -4.69 28.02
CA ASP A 476 3.11 -5.84 28.77
C ASP A 476 3.44 -7.19 28.10
N PRO A 477 4.73 -7.59 28.01
CA PRO A 477 5.17 -8.74 27.22
C PRO A 477 4.53 -10.07 27.64
N GLU A 478 4.43 -10.34 28.95
CA GLU A 478 3.85 -11.57 29.52
C GLU A 478 2.32 -11.52 29.64
N GLY A 479 1.69 -10.41 29.22
CA GLY A 479 0.24 -10.25 29.25
C GLY A 479 -0.46 -11.22 28.30
N THR A 480 -1.55 -11.84 28.73
CA THR A 480 -2.34 -12.73 27.88
C THR A 480 -3.06 -11.97 26.77
N LEU A 481 -3.01 -12.47 25.55
CA LEU A 481 -3.61 -11.85 24.37
C LEU A 481 -5.06 -12.32 24.15
N THR A 482 -5.98 -11.38 24.09
CA THR A 482 -7.39 -11.64 23.71
C THR A 482 -7.59 -11.65 22.19
N ARG A 483 -8.70 -12.21 21.73
CA ARG A 483 -9.06 -12.25 20.30
C ARG A 483 -9.18 -10.85 19.69
N ALA A 484 -9.81 -9.91 20.42
CA ALA A 484 -9.90 -8.51 19.99
C ALA A 484 -8.52 -7.85 19.87
N GLN A 485 -7.63 -8.07 20.84
CA GLN A 485 -6.26 -7.52 20.79
C GLN A 485 -5.43 -8.11 19.65
N LEU A 486 -5.60 -9.39 19.31
CA LEU A 486 -4.93 -9.97 18.14
C LEU A 486 -5.42 -9.32 16.84
N CYS A 487 -6.73 -9.07 16.69
CA CYS A 487 -7.26 -8.36 15.53
C CYS A 487 -6.66 -6.95 15.42
N ALA A 488 -6.62 -6.20 16.54
CA ALA A 488 -6.04 -4.87 16.58
C ALA A 488 -4.53 -4.84 16.28
N MET A 489 -3.78 -5.87 16.70
CA MET A 489 -2.37 -5.99 16.33
C MET A 489 -2.19 -6.22 14.83
N LEU A 490 -3.05 -7.03 14.20
CA LEU A 490 -2.97 -7.31 12.77
C LEU A 490 -3.42 -6.11 11.92
N THR A 491 -4.45 -5.37 12.32
CA THR A 491 -4.86 -4.15 11.63
C THR A 491 -3.86 -3.01 11.78
N GLN A 492 -3.18 -2.89 12.93
CA GLN A 492 -2.03 -1.98 13.06
C GLN A 492 -0.95 -2.31 12.03
N ILE A 493 -0.64 -3.60 11.88
CA ILE A 493 0.30 -4.05 10.83
C ILE A 493 -0.25 -3.77 9.44
N LEU A 494 -1.56 -3.81 9.20
CA LEU A 494 -2.13 -3.49 7.89
C LEU A 494 -2.29 -1.99 7.62
N ASN A 495 -2.25 -1.12 8.63
CA ASN A 495 -2.66 0.29 8.51
C ASN A 495 -4.04 0.48 7.85
N HIS A 496 -4.96 -0.44 8.11
CA HIS A 496 -6.30 -0.43 7.52
C HIS A 496 -7.30 -1.14 8.42
N THR A 497 -8.49 -0.57 8.55
CA THR A 497 -9.58 -1.09 9.39
C THR A 497 -10.83 -1.32 8.56
N GLY A 498 -11.74 -2.15 9.06
CA GLY A 498 -12.99 -2.46 8.38
C GLY A 498 -14.10 -1.51 8.80
N ASP A 499 -15.32 -1.82 8.37
CA ASP A 499 -16.53 -1.15 8.85
C ASP A 499 -17.11 -1.92 10.04
N ALA A 500 -17.11 -1.31 11.22
CA ALA A 500 -17.72 -1.84 12.44
C ALA A 500 -19.16 -2.36 12.26
N ALA A 501 -19.95 -1.74 11.36
CA ALA A 501 -21.31 -2.21 11.08
C ALA A 501 -21.32 -3.61 10.46
N THR A 502 -20.29 -3.96 9.67
CA THR A 502 -20.09 -5.31 9.15
C THR A 502 -19.95 -6.31 10.29
N ALA A 503 -19.00 -6.10 11.21
CA ALA A 503 -18.78 -7.03 12.33
C ALA A 503 -20.03 -7.16 13.22
N ALA A 504 -20.70 -6.05 13.53
CA ALA A 504 -21.91 -6.06 14.35
C ALA A 504 -23.12 -6.74 13.68
N SER A 505 -23.14 -6.80 12.34
CA SER A 505 -24.18 -7.53 11.59
C SER A 505 -23.94 -9.05 11.57
N VAL A 506 -22.67 -9.47 11.70
CA VAL A 506 -22.25 -10.88 11.61
C VAL A 506 -22.21 -11.53 13.00
N PHE A 507 -21.68 -10.82 14.00
CA PHE A 507 -21.45 -11.37 15.34
C PHE A 507 -22.37 -10.74 16.39
N SER A 508 -23.10 -11.58 17.11
CA SER A 508 -24.12 -11.15 18.08
C SER A 508 -23.56 -10.49 19.35
N ASP A 509 -22.27 -10.64 19.63
CA ASP A 509 -21.55 -10.11 20.79
C ASP A 509 -20.52 -9.02 20.43
N VAL A 510 -20.50 -8.55 19.17
CA VAL A 510 -19.70 -7.42 18.74
C VAL A 510 -20.62 -6.21 18.55
N SER A 511 -20.42 -5.18 19.36
CA SER A 511 -21.11 -3.89 19.18
C SER A 511 -20.33 -3.04 18.18
N ALA A 512 -21.02 -2.33 17.29
CA ALA A 512 -20.37 -1.38 16.37
C ALA A 512 -19.64 -0.23 17.09
N ASP A 513 -20.00 0.07 18.35
CA ASP A 513 -19.34 1.09 19.17
C ASP A 513 -18.14 0.52 19.97
N ALA A 514 -17.82 -0.77 19.81
CA ALA A 514 -16.70 -1.38 20.52
C ALA A 514 -15.37 -0.94 19.92
N TRP A 515 -14.35 -0.73 20.76
CA TRP A 515 -13.04 -0.23 20.32
C TRP A 515 -12.34 -1.13 19.28
N TYR A 516 -12.71 -2.41 19.22
CA TYR A 516 -12.16 -3.41 18.31
C TYR A 516 -13.08 -3.73 17.12
N ALA A 517 -14.22 -3.06 16.98
CA ALA A 517 -15.25 -3.47 16.02
C ALA A 517 -14.75 -3.39 14.57
N ASP A 518 -14.05 -2.32 14.22
CA ASP A 518 -13.44 -2.13 12.90
C ASP A 518 -12.31 -3.14 12.66
N ASP A 519 -11.55 -3.50 13.70
CA ASP A 519 -10.47 -4.49 13.59
C ASP A 519 -11.01 -5.90 13.32
N VAL A 520 -12.05 -6.29 14.06
CA VAL A 520 -12.73 -7.57 13.86
C VAL A 520 -13.38 -7.62 12.48
N ALA A 521 -13.98 -6.51 12.03
CA ALA A 521 -14.56 -6.40 10.69
C ALA A 521 -13.51 -6.65 9.61
N MET A 522 -12.34 -5.99 9.68
CA MET A 522 -11.26 -6.19 8.71
C MET A 522 -10.78 -7.64 8.69
N MET A 523 -10.47 -8.20 9.85
CA MET A 523 -9.96 -9.56 9.94
C MET A 523 -10.98 -10.60 9.43
N TYR A 524 -12.28 -10.36 9.63
CA TYR A 524 -13.35 -11.21 9.12
C TYR A 524 -13.51 -11.08 7.60
N GLN A 525 -13.54 -9.85 7.08
CA GLN A 525 -13.64 -9.57 5.64
C GLN A 525 -12.46 -10.18 4.85
N MET A 526 -11.26 -10.17 5.43
CA MET A 526 -10.08 -10.81 4.86
C MET A 526 -10.08 -12.35 5.01
N GLY A 527 -11.04 -12.92 5.74
CA GLY A 527 -11.12 -14.36 6.01
C GLY A 527 -10.04 -14.88 6.96
N LEU A 528 -9.36 -13.99 7.70
CA LEU A 528 -8.31 -14.36 8.64
C LEU A 528 -8.90 -14.93 9.93
N VAL A 529 -9.99 -14.33 10.41
CA VAL A 529 -10.74 -14.79 11.59
C VAL A 529 -12.17 -15.15 11.22
N ASP A 530 -12.75 -16.05 12.03
CA ASP A 530 -14.17 -16.41 11.96
C ASP A 530 -14.75 -16.42 13.39
N GLY A 531 -16.07 -16.45 13.48
CA GLY A 531 -16.80 -16.65 14.72
C GLY A 531 -17.00 -18.11 15.07
N PHE A 532 -17.84 -18.33 16.07
CA PHE A 532 -18.28 -19.64 16.51
C PHE A 532 -19.63 -19.99 15.88
N GLU A 533 -19.97 -21.29 15.85
CA GLU A 533 -21.24 -21.78 15.28
C GLU A 533 -22.50 -21.19 15.95
N ASP A 534 -22.36 -20.62 17.16
CA ASP A 534 -23.43 -19.93 17.88
C ASP A 534 -23.64 -18.47 17.45
N GLY A 535 -22.87 -17.98 16.48
CA GLY A 535 -22.94 -16.60 15.98
C GLY A 535 -22.24 -15.57 16.87
N THR A 536 -21.32 -16.01 17.73
CA THR A 536 -20.47 -15.12 18.57
C THR A 536 -19.04 -15.03 18.02
N PHE A 537 -18.34 -13.94 18.31
CA PHE A 537 -16.92 -13.77 18.06
C PHE A 537 -16.06 -14.03 19.31
N ARG A 538 -16.59 -13.74 20.51
CA ARG A 538 -15.91 -13.83 21.82
C ARG A 538 -14.65 -12.98 21.89
N PRO A 539 -14.77 -11.64 21.82
CA PRO A 539 -13.62 -10.73 21.72
C PRO A 539 -12.68 -10.79 22.94
N ASP A 540 -13.22 -11.06 24.13
CA ASP A 540 -12.46 -11.13 25.39
C ASP A 540 -11.86 -12.51 25.69
N ASP A 541 -12.17 -13.53 24.87
CA ASP A 541 -11.56 -14.85 25.05
C ASP A 541 -10.06 -14.79 24.73
N VAL A 542 -9.27 -15.47 25.56
CA VAL A 542 -7.81 -15.59 25.37
C VAL A 542 -7.53 -16.45 24.14
N VAL A 543 -6.64 -15.98 23.28
CA VAL A 543 -6.16 -16.70 22.11
C VAL A 543 -5.24 -17.84 22.55
N THR A 544 -5.47 -19.04 22.03
CA THR A 544 -4.54 -20.16 22.23
C THR A 544 -3.41 -20.15 21.21
N HIS A 545 -2.29 -20.82 21.50
CA HIS A 545 -1.19 -20.96 20.54
C HIS A 545 -1.65 -21.50 19.18
N GLU A 546 -2.49 -22.53 19.14
CA GLU A 546 -2.96 -23.09 17.85
C GLU A 546 -3.90 -22.14 17.08
N GLN A 547 -4.62 -21.25 17.77
CA GLN A 547 -5.40 -20.19 17.13
C GLN A 547 -4.49 -19.09 16.56
N LEU A 548 -3.50 -18.63 17.33
CA LEU A 548 -2.50 -17.67 16.86
C LEU A 548 -1.82 -18.17 15.59
N LEU A 549 -1.27 -19.37 15.61
CA LEU A 549 -0.54 -19.94 14.47
C LEU A 549 -1.43 -20.05 13.22
N THR A 550 -2.70 -20.43 13.38
CA THR A 550 -3.63 -20.53 12.25
C THR A 550 -3.95 -19.15 11.65
N ILE A 551 -4.15 -18.13 12.48
CA ILE A 551 -4.45 -16.78 12.01
C ILE A 551 -3.21 -16.15 11.34
N CYS A 552 -2.03 -16.29 11.95
CA CYS A 552 -0.78 -15.76 11.40
C CYS A 552 -0.36 -16.46 10.11
N GLU A 553 -0.65 -17.75 9.94
CA GLU A 553 -0.39 -18.43 8.67
C GLU A 553 -1.26 -17.86 7.54
N ARG A 554 -2.55 -17.68 7.77
CA ARG A 554 -3.44 -17.04 6.78
C ARG A 554 -2.97 -15.63 6.45
N PHE A 555 -2.50 -14.90 7.45
CA PHE A 555 -1.92 -13.57 7.26
C PHE A 555 -0.65 -13.61 6.41
N ALA A 556 0.25 -14.55 6.66
CA ALA A 556 1.44 -14.79 5.84
C ALA A 556 1.08 -15.18 4.40
N ALA A 557 0.07 -16.04 4.24
CA ALA A 557 -0.46 -16.47 2.94
C ALA A 557 -1.15 -15.31 2.19
N TRP A 558 -1.66 -14.31 2.89
CA TRP A 558 -2.19 -13.12 2.25
C TRP A 558 -1.06 -12.18 1.78
N LEU A 559 -0.06 -11.96 2.63
CA LEU A 559 1.09 -11.09 2.34
C LEU A 559 2.04 -11.64 1.26
N SER A 560 2.25 -12.97 1.23
CA SER A 560 3.25 -13.61 0.38
C SER A 560 2.62 -14.52 -0.68
N ALA A 561 2.95 -14.27 -1.95
CA ALA A 561 2.63 -15.14 -3.06
C ALA A 561 3.14 -16.58 -2.87
N SER A 562 4.30 -16.74 -2.22
CA SER A 562 4.92 -18.05 -2.01
C SER A 562 4.19 -18.88 -0.95
N VAL A 563 3.88 -18.26 0.20
CA VAL A 563 3.09 -18.89 1.27
C VAL A 563 1.69 -19.18 0.76
N ASN A 564 1.06 -18.23 0.05
CA ASN A 564 -0.25 -18.40 -0.57
C ASN A 564 -0.31 -19.63 -1.48
N SER A 565 0.70 -19.78 -2.34
CA SER A 565 0.76 -20.91 -3.26
C SER A 565 0.91 -22.23 -2.52
N LEU A 566 1.71 -22.28 -1.44
CA LEU A 566 1.88 -23.49 -0.67
C LEU A 566 0.59 -23.86 0.08
N ASP A 567 -0.03 -22.91 0.77
CA ASP A 567 -1.31 -23.11 1.46
C ASP A 567 -2.39 -23.63 0.52
N GLY A 568 -2.57 -22.97 -0.64
CA GLY A 568 -3.52 -23.39 -1.66
C GLY A 568 -3.27 -24.83 -2.14
N ASN A 569 -2.00 -25.18 -2.40
CA ASN A 569 -1.62 -26.51 -2.84
C ASN A 569 -1.85 -27.59 -1.76
N VAL A 570 -1.65 -27.24 -0.48
CA VAL A 570 -1.93 -28.14 0.64
C VAL A 570 -3.43 -28.34 0.78
N SER A 571 -4.20 -27.25 0.69
CA SER A 571 -5.65 -27.24 0.86
C SER A 571 -6.39 -27.98 -0.26
N ASP A 572 -5.92 -27.92 -1.51
CA ASP A 572 -6.51 -28.64 -2.65
C ASP A 572 -5.96 -30.07 -2.84
N GLY A 573 -4.95 -30.46 -2.05
CA GLY A 573 -4.32 -31.77 -2.08
C GLY A 573 -3.30 -31.98 -3.19
N SER A 574 -2.92 -30.94 -3.93
CA SER A 574 -1.84 -30.99 -4.92
C SER A 574 -0.45 -31.10 -4.28
N ALA A 575 -0.27 -30.62 -3.04
CA ALA A 575 0.88 -30.86 -2.18
C ALA A 575 0.50 -31.76 -0.99
N THR A 576 1.27 -32.82 -0.76
CA THR A 576 1.12 -33.67 0.42
C THR A 576 2.16 -33.30 1.47
N ILE A 577 1.72 -32.94 2.68
CA ILE A 577 2.57 -32.63 3.82
C ILE A 577 2.42 -33.69 4.93
N ASP A 578 3.46 -33.87 5.73
CA ASP A 578 3.47 -34.78 6.87
C ASP A 578 3.35 -33.99 8.17
N THR A 579 2.13 -33.94 8.72
CA THR A 579 1.80 -33.22 9.96
C THR A 579 1.87 -34.12 11.21
N SER A 580 2.59 -35.25 11.12
CA SER A 580 2.69 -36.20 12.23
C SER A 580 3.41 -35.63 13.45
N GLU A 581 4.35 -34.70 13.24
CA GLU A 581 5.04 -34.02 14.32
C GLU A 581 4.08 -33.12 15.10
N GLU A 582 3.35 -32.22 14.43
CA GLU A 582 2.36 -31.32 15.01
C GLU A 582 1.27 -32.11 15.73
N THR A 583 0.73 -33.15 15.07
CA THR A 583 -0.28 -34.02 15.67
C THR A 583 0.24 -34.71 16.93
N SER A 584 1.51 -35.15 16.93
CA SER A 584 2.13 -35.79 18.11
C SER A 584 2.32 -34.83 19.28
N GLN A 585 2.43 -33.53 19.00
CA GLN A 585 2.51 -32.46 19.99
C GLN A 585 1.14 -31.99 20.49
N GLY A 586 0.05 -32.55 19.94
CA GLY A 586 -1.31 -32.30 20.39
C GLY A 586 -2.02 -31.17 19.68
N PHE A 587 -1.48 -30.66 18.55
CA PHE A 587 -2.19 -29.71 17.70
C PHE A 587 -3.45 -30.35 17.14
N SER A 588 -4.53 -29.57 17.10
CA SER A 588 -5.78 -30.00 16.47
C SER A 588 -5.59 -30.22 14.97
N SER A 589 -6.41 -31.09 14.37
CA SER A 589 -6.33 -31.36 12.92
C SER A 589 -6.57 -30.12 12.05
N TRP A 590 -7.33 -29.13 12.56
CA TRP A 590 -7.61 -27.88 11.86
C TRP A 590 -6.44 -26.88 11.90
N SER A 591 -5.51 -27.00 12.87
CA SER A 591 -4.35 -26.12 13.04
C SER A 591 -3.04 -26.75 12.58
N ALA A 592 -3.00 -28.07 12.38
CA ALA A 592 -1.79 -28.81 12.05
C ALA A 592 -1.13 -28.36 10.73
N ASN A 593 -1.91 -28.10 9.68
CA ASN A 593 -1.36 -27.62 8.40
C ASN A 593 -0.72 -26.24 8.55
N ALA A 594 -1.43 -25.30 9.18
CA ALA A 594 -0.93 -23.95 9.40
C ALA A 594 0.36 -23.96 10.23
N THR A 595 0.36 -24.74 11.32
CA THR A 595 1.54 -24.93 12.18
C THR A 595 2.73 -25.48 11.39
N TRP A 596 2.49 -26.49 10.55
CA TRP A 596 3.53 -27.07 9.68
C TRP A 596 4.08 -26.05 8.69
N ILE A 597 3.22 -25.25 8.04
CA ILE A 597 3.64 -24.22 7.08
C ILE A 597 4.52 -23.19 7.78
N LEU A 598 4.10 -22.66 8.93
CA LEU A 598 4.90 -21.70 9.69
C LEU A 598 6.25 -22.30 10.13
N ASN A 599 6.28 -23.56 10.56
CA ASN A 599 7.51 -24.25 10.92
C ASN A 599 8.43 -24.47 9.71
N TYR A 600 7.86 -24.84 8.55
CA TYR A 600 8.60 -25.04 7.30
C TYR A 600 9.33 -23.78 6.85
N TYR A 601 8.67 -22.62 6.98
CA TYR A 601 9.27 -21.32 6.72
C TYR A 601 10.10 -20.75 7.89
N GLN A 602 10.25 -21.50 8.99
CA GLN A 602 10.99 -21.10 10.19
C GLN A 602 10.44 -19.81 10.86
N LEU A 603 9.13 -19.64 10.84
CA LEU A 603 8.46 -18.43 11.33
C LEU A 603 8.11 -18.48 12.82
N LEU A 604 8.09 -19.67 13.42
CA LEU A 604 7.72 -19.85 14.82
C LEU A 604 8.62 -19.02 15.74
N TYR A 605 8.03 -18.42 16.79
CA TYR A 605 8.74 -17.63 17.79
C TYR A 605 9.62 -18.48 18.73
N THR A 606 9.48 -19.79 18.68
CA THR A 606 10.30 -20.78 19.42
C THR A 606 10.28 -22.11 18.66
N ASP A 607 11.17 -23.03 19.03
CA ASP A 607 11.10 -24.43 18.59
C ASP A 607 9.70 -25.00 18.82
N LEU A 608 9.15 -25.69 17.82
CA LEU A 608 7.81 -26.28 17.83
C LEU A 608 7.56 -27.09 19.12
N THR A 609 8.55 -27.86 19.58
CA THR A 609 8.48 -28.72 20.78
C THR A 609 8.21 -27.98 22.09
N ASN A 610 8.38 -26.65 22.10
CA ASN A 610 8.13 -25.80 23.26
C ASN A 610 6.73 -25.17 23.22
N ILE A 611 5.99 -25.32 22.11
CA ILE A 611 4.66 -24.73 21.94
C ILE A 611 3.61 -25.73 22.44
N THR A 612 2.78 -25.29 23.38
CA THR A 612 1.64 -26.09 23.87
C THR A 612 0.36 -25.58 23.23
N PRO A 613 -0.27 -26.32 22.30
CA PRO A 613 -1.35 -25.82 21.43
C PRO A 613 -2.49 -25.08 22.14
N THR A 614 -2.87 -25.55 23.33
CA THR A 614 -4.03 -25.06 24.10
C THR A 614 -3.66 -24.03 25.18
N SER A 615 -2.37 -23.71 25.33
CA SER A 615 -1.92 -22.66 26.26
C SER A 615 -2.34 -21.28 25.76
N ALA A 616 -2.51 -20.36 26.70
CA ALA A 616 -2.74 -18.95 26.41
C ALA A 616 -1.52 -18.36 25.69
N THR A 617 -1.78 -17.58 24.65
CA THR A 617 -0.78 -16.77 23.96
C THR A 617 -0.45 -15.51 24.77
N GLU A 618 0.83 -15.23 24.95
CA GLU A 618 1.33 -13.97 25.50
C GLU A 618 1.55 -12.94 24.38
N ARG A 619 1.48 -11.64 24.72
CA ARG A 619 1.69 -10.54 23.77
C ARG A 619 3.07 -10.60 23.10
N GLN A 620 4.10 -10.97 23.84
CA GLN A 620 5.46 -11.12 23.32
C GLN A 620 5.60 -12.27 22.30
N GLU A 621 4.90 -13.39 22.51
CA GLU A 621 4.92 -14.53 21.57
C GLU A 621 4.28 -14.15 20.24
N ALA A 622 3.15 -13.42 20.30
CA ALA A 622 2.48 -12.90 19.10
C ALA A 622 3.34 -11.87 18.36
N ALA A 623 3.96 -10.93 19.08
CA ALA A 623 4.86 -9.95 18.47
C ALA A 623 6.08 -10.63 17.81
N ALA A 624 6.71 -11.60 18.49
CA ALA A 624 7.85 -12.33 17.93
C ALA A 624 7.47 -13.13 16.66
N LEU A 625 6.30 -13.78 16.65
CA LEU A 625 5.81 -14.48 15.47
C LEU A 625 5.55 -13.52 14.30
N LEU A 626 4.91 -12.38 14.57
CA LEU A 626 4.63 -11.36 13.56
C LEU A 626 5.92 -10.74 13.02
N TYR A 627 6.90 -10.45 13.88
CA TYR A 627 8.23 -10.01 13.48
C TYR A 627 8.88 -11.03 12.52
N ASN A 628 8.97 -12.30 12.92
CA ASN A 628 9.56 -13.35 12.07
C ASN A 628 8.84 -13.48 10.72
N LEU A 629 7.51 -13.42 10.74
CA LEU A 629 6.68 -13.45 9.55
C LEU A 629 7.01 -12.30 8.62
N LEU A 630 6.98 -11.05 9.10
CA LEU A 630 7.18 -9.85 8.29
C LEU A 630 8.58 -9.81 7.66
N TYR A 631 9.60 -10.30 8.38
CA TYR A 631 10.95 -10.46 7.83
C TYR A 631 11.02 -11.55 6.76
N ALA A 632 10.48 -12.74 7.04
CA ALA A 632 10.57 -13.86 6.11
C ALA A 632 9.79 -13.64 4.81
N VAL A 633 8.69 -12.88 4.87
CA VAL A 633 7.92 -12.47 3.70
C VAL A 633 8.38 -11.13 3.12
N ASN A 634 9.55 -10.61 3.52
CA ASN A 634 10.17 -9.40 2.98
C ASN A 634 9.28 -8.14 3.02
N VAL A 635 8.37 -8.05 4.00
CA VAL A 635 7.70 -6.79 4.33
C VAL A 635 8.68 -5.89 5.06
N LEU A 636 9.36 -6.44 6.07
CA LEU A 636 10.49 -5.81 6.76
C LEU A 636 11.81 -6.32 6.20
N ARG A 637 12.85 -5.49 6.34
CA ARG A 637 14.20 -5.79 5.90
C ARG A 637 15.19 -5.67 7.05
N SER A 638 16.25 -6.48 6.99
CA SER A 638 17.32 -6.57 8.00
C SER A 638 18.39 -5.53 7.85
#